data_AF-A0A8J2E240-F1
#
_entry.id   AF-A0A8J2E240-F1
#
_cell.length_a   1.000
_cell.length_b   1.000
_cell.length_c   1.000
_cell.angle_alpha   90.00
_cell.angle_beta   90.00
_cell.angle_gamma   90.00
#
_symmetry.space_group_name_H-M   'P 1'
#
loop_
_entity.id
_entity.type
_entity.pdbx_description
1 polymer ?
#
loop_
_entity_poly.entity_id
_entity_poly.type
_entity_poly.pdbx_seq_one_letter_code
_entity_poly.pdbx_strand_id
1 'polypeptide(L)'
;MAIVRICNTTDPVDLRVLNDYLMNHNLNRLHVKSHHPLACFLLCVYSEFDWMDRHGGFKVHNIKAWMRQAQLSENDTDILLRKCIDLDLTNPCERAQHFTECFWTSYQDDQQPSLHSIMHKKDVH
;
A
#
# COMPACT_ATOMS: atom_id res chain seq x y z
N MET A 1 -12.79 -2.58 12.76
CA MET A 1 -13.54 -1.31 12.61
C MET A 1 -13.15 -0.20 13.59
N ALA A 2 -12.36 -0.46 14.65
CA ALA A 2 -11.91 0.61 15.56
C ALA A 2 -10.93 1.60 14.90
N ILE A 3 -9.91 1.10 14.19
CA ILE A 3 -8.86 1.92 13.53
C ILE A 3 -9.46 2.93 12.54
N VAL A 4 -10.40 2.50 11.69
CA VAL A 4 -11.08 3.40 10.73
C VAL A 4 -11.77 4.57 11.46
N ARG A 5 -12.43 4.32 12.60
CA ARG A 5 -13.09 5.39 13.38
C ARG A 5 -12.07 6.33 14.03
N ILE A 6 -10.97 5.79 14.54
CA ILE A 6 -9.87 6.57 15.13
C ILE A 6 -9.28 7.51 14.07
N CYS A 7 -8.91 6.96 12.93
CA CYS A 7 -8.29 7.74 11.86
C CYS A 7 -9.25 8.74 11.24
N ASN A 8 -10.54 8.40 11.10
CA ASN A 8 -11.52 9.35 10.58
C ASN A 8 -11.82 10.52 11.53
N THR A 9 -11.46 10.40 12.81
CA THR A 9 -11.58 11.49 13.80
C THR A 9 -10.43 12.49 13.65
N THR A 10 -9.25 12.00 13.27
CA THR A 10 -8.03 12.82 13.12
C THR A 10 -7.95 13.43 11.73
N ASP A 11 -8.18 12.62 10.71
CA ASP A 11 -8.10 12.95 9.29
C ASP A 11 -9.41 12.50 8.61
N PRO A 12 -10.45 13.36 8.61
CA PRO A 12 -11.77 12.97 8.14
C PRO A 12 -11.79 12.69 6.62
N VAL A 13 -12.32 11.54 6.24
CA VAL A 13 -12.54 11.13 4.86
C VAL A 13 -14.00 10.74 4.67
N ASP A 14 -14.62 11.16 3.56
CA ASP A 14 -15.95 10.64 3.20
C ASP A 14 -15.84 9.11 3.02
N LEU A 15 -16.65 8.35 3.76
CA LEU A 15 -16.61 6.89 3.72
C LEU A 15 -16.84 6.34 2.30
N ARG A 16 -17.55 7.07 1.43
CA ARG A 16 -17.71 6.71 0.01
C ARG A 16 -16.39 6.83 -0.74
N VAL A 17 -15.64 7.90 -0.51
CA VAL A 17 -14.29 8.11 -1.08
C VAL A 17 -13.34 7.02 -0.61
N LEU A 18 -13.36 6.69 0.69
CA LEU A 18 -12.54 5.61 1.24
C LEU A 18 -12.93 4.26 0.63
N ASN A 19 -14.23 3.97 0.54
CA ASN A 19 -14.72 2.71 -0.04
C ASN A 19 -14.35 2.59 -1.52
N ASP A 20 -14.54 3.64 -2.31
CA ASP A 20 -14.14 3.67 -3.71
C ASP A 20 -12.64 3.46 -3.88
N TYR A 21 -11.83 4.05 -3.00
CA TYR A 21 -10.39 3.85 -3.00
C TYR A 21 -9.99 2.41 -2.66
N LEU A 22 -10.57 1.83 -1.60
CA LEU A 22 -10.28 0.45 -1.20
C LEU A 22 -10.68 -0.59 -2.25
N MET A 23 -11.70 -0.29 -3.07
CA MET A 23 -12.16 -1.18 -4.14
C MET A 23 -11.39 -1.02 -5.45
N ASN A 24 -11.01 0.21 -5.81
CA ASN A 24 -10.40 0.50 -7.12
C ASN A 24 -8.89 0.70 -7.08
N HIS A 25 -8.32 0.89 -5.88
CA HIS A 25 -6.90 1.16 -5.66
C HIS A 25 -6.33 2.32 -6.50
N ASN A 26 -7.16 3.32 -6.82
CA ASN A 26 -6.81 4.39 -7.76
C ASN A 26 -7.30 5.76 -7.29
N LEU A 27 -6.36 6.64 -6.91
CA LEU A 27 -6.65 8.00 -6.44
C LEU A 27 -7.02 8.97 -7.56
N ASN A 28 -6.60 8.70 -8.80
CA ASN A 28 -6.93 9.56 -9.94
C ASN A 28 -8.44 9.56 -10.24
N ARG A 29 -9.19 8.59 -9.71
CA ARG A 29 -10.66 8.55 -9.79
C ARG A 29 -11.36 9.42 -8.76
N LEU A 30 -10.63 9.90 -7.75
CA LEU A 30 -11.18 10.72 -6.68
C LEU A 30 -11.03 12.21 -7.00
N HIS A 31 -11.95 13.02 -6.47
CA HIS A 31 -11.81 14.47 -6.52
C HIS A 31 -10.49 14.92 -5.86
N VAL A 32 -9.76 15.83 -6.51
CA VAL A 32 -8.46 16.37 -6.05
C VAL A 32 -8.50 16.85 -4.59
N LYS A 33 -9.61 17.44 -4.15
CA LYS A 33 -9.78 17.91 -2.77
C LYS A 33 -9.74 16.78 -1.73
N SER A 34 -10.01 15.54 -2.14
CA SER A 34 -10.01 14.37 -1.27
C SER A 34 -8.65 13.68 -1.19
N HIS A 35 -7.67 14.07 -2.01
CA HIS A 35 -6.36 13.39 -2.09
C HIS A 35 -5.58 13.51 -0.78
N HIS A 36 -5.36 14.74 -0.31
CA HIS A 36 -4.57 14.96 0.91
C HIS A 36 -5.22 14.36 2.18
N PRO A 37 -6.53 14.55 2.45
CA PRO A 37 -7.17 13.91 3.60
C PRO A 37 -7.07 12.38 3.56
N LEU A 38 -7.24 11.76 2.38
CA LEU A 38 -7.10 10.32 2.22
C LEU A 38 -5.66 9.86 2.44
N ALA A 39 -4.68 10.62 1.94
CA ALA A 39 -3.26 10.35 2.17
C ALA A 39 -2.92 10.33 3.68
N CYS A 40 -3.39 11.33 4.43
CA CYS A 40 -3.15 11.39 5.87
C CYS A 40 -3.94 10.32 6.64
N PHE A 41 -5.15 10.00 6.19
CA PHE A 41 -5.90 8.86 6.73
C PHE A 41 -5.12 7.54 6.57
N LEU A 42 -4.47 7.31 5.43
CA LEU A 42 -3.62 6.13 5.21
C LEU A 42 -2.41 6.11 6.16
N LEU A 43 -1.75 7.25 6.37
CA LEU A 43 -0.68 7.38 7.35
C LEU A 43 -1.16 7.00 8.76
N CYS A 44 -2.34 7.47 9.17
CA CYS A 44 -2.93 7.08 10.45
C CYS A 44 -3.14 5.56 10.51
N VAL A 45 -3.74 4.95 9.48
CA VAL A 45 -3.96 3.50 9.44
C VAL A 45 -2.63 2.75 9.59
N TYR A 46 -1.59 3.11 8.85
CA TYR A 46 -0.28 2.48 8.96
C TYR A 46 0.39 2.71 10.31
N SER A 47 0.14 3.85 10.95
CA SER A 47 0.61 4.13 12.31
C SER A 47 -0.06 3.23 13.33
N GLU A 48 -1.37 3.02 13.23
CA GLU A 48 -2.13 2.15 14.13
C GLU A 48 -1.79 0.66 13.93
N PHE A 49 -1.33 0.26 12.74
CA PHE A 49 -0.79 -1.07 12.47
C PHE A 49 0.70 -1.23 12.77
N ASP A 50 1.36 -0.16 13.24
CA ASP A 50 2.79 -0.12 13.53
C ASP A 50 3.68 -0.41 12.31
N TRP A 51 3.23 -0.04 11.11
CA TRP A 51 3.99 -0.13 9.86
C TRP A 51 4.73 1.17 9.54
N MET A 52 4.17 2.29 9.97
CA MET A 52 4.81 3.60 9.92
C MET A 52 4.77 4.24 11.31
N ASP A 53 5.64 5.20 11.57
CA ASP A 53 5.40 6.18 12.63
C ASP A 53 4.61 7.38 12.09
N ARG A 54 4.21 8.30 12.98
CA ARG A 54 3.45 9.51 12.61
C ARG A 54 4.24 10.50 11.76
N HIS A 55 5.55 10.31 11.59
CA HIS A 55 6.42 11.09 10.72
C HIS A 55 6.67 10.39 9.36
N GLY A 56 6.00 9.26 9.08
CA GLY A 56 6.15 8.51 7.84
C GLY A 56 7.42 7.64 7.81
N GLY A 57 8.03 7.36 8.95
CA GLY A 57 9.15 6.42 9.06
C GLY A 57 8.67 4.98 8.98
N PHE A 58 9.16 4.20 8.02
CA PHE A 58 8.75 2.80 7.84
C PHE A 58 9.37 1.87 8.89
N LYS A 59 8.53 1.07 9.54
CA LYS A 59 8.94 -0.02 10.45
C LYS A 59 9.04 -1.33 9.67
N VAL A 60 10.05 -1.42 8.81
CA VAL A 60 10.29 -2.54 7.88
C VAL A 60 10.15 -3.91 8.55
N HIS A 61 10.69 -4.08 9.76
CA HIS A 61 10.62 -5.34 10.51
C HIS A 61 9.17 -5.77 10.82
N ASN A 62 8.29 -4.83 11.18
CA ASN A 62 6.88 -5.08 11.44
C ASN A 62 6.12 -5.42 10.17
N ILE A 63 6.40 -4.70 9.07
CA ILE A 63 5.77 -4.98 7.79
C ILE A 63 6.12 -6.41 7.33
N LYS A 64 7.41 -6.78 7.41
CA LYS A 64 7.86 -8.14 7.09
C LYS A 64 7.19 -9.21 7.96
N ALA A 65 7.10 -8.96 9.27
CA ALA A 65 6.45 -9.89 10.19
C ALA A 65 4.97 -10.09 9.82
N TRP A 66 4.26 -9.02 9.45
CA TRP A 66 2.87 -9.09 9.01
C TRP A 66 2.73 -9.80 7.66
N MET A 67 3.57 -9.49 6.67
CA MET A 67 3.53 -10.13 5.35
C MET A 67 3.79 -11.64 5.43
N ARG A 68 4.70 -12.06 6.33
CA ARG A 68 4.92 -13.49 6.62
C ARG A 68 3.67 -14.15 7.22
N GLN A 69 2.94 -13.46 8.11
CA GLN A 69 1.66 -13.96 8.63
C GLN A 69 0.60 -14.06 7.54
N ALA A 70 0.63 -13.15 6.57
CA ALA A 70 -0.21 -13.16 5.37
C ALA A 70 0.26 -14.16 4.29
N GLN A 71 1.27 -15.00 4.59
CA GLN A 71 1.82 -16.02 3.68
C GLN A 71 2.49 -15.47 2.42
N LEU A 72 2.89 -14.20 2.41
CA LEU A 72 3.80 -13.70 1.37
C LEU A 72 5.22 -14.21 1.63
N SER A 73 5.93 -14.55 0.56
CA SER A 73 7.32 -14.97 0.69
C SER A 73 8.19 -13.80 1.16
N GLU A 74 9.27 -14.12 1.87
CA GLU A 74 10.20 -13.10 2.37
C GLU A 74 10.91 -12.37 1.22
N ASN A 75 11.20 -13.08 0.13
CA ASN A 75 11.85 -12.50 -1.05
C ASN A 75 10.92 -11.52 -1.78
N ASP A 76 9.65 -11.89 -1.98
CA ASP A 76 8.67 -11.00 -2.62
C ASP A 76 8.41 -9.77 -1.75
N THR A 77 8.35 -9.97 -0.44
CA THR A 77 8.24 -8.87 0.53
C THR A 77 9.44 -7.92 0.44
N ASP A 78 10.66 -8.44 0.34
CA ASP A 78 11.87 -7.61 0.20
C ASP A 78 11.90 -6.81 -1.10
N ILE A 79 11.49 -7.43 -2.21
CA ILE A 79 11.41 -6.77 -3.51
C ILE A 79 10.38 -5.64 -3.46
N LEU A 80 9.19 -5.93 -2.93
CA LEU A 80 8.10 -4.97 -2.75
C LEU A 80 8.53 -3.78 -1.89
N LEU A 81 9.14 -4.02 -0.74
CA LEU A 81 9.56 -2.96 0.17
C LEU A 81 10.66 -2.09 -0.44
N ARG A 82 11.64 -2.67 -1.15
CA ARG A 82 12.66 -1.90 -1.86
C ARG A 82 12.08 -1.04 -2.98
N LYS A 83 11.04 -1.53 -3.66
CA LYS A 83 10.39 -0.83 -4.77
C LYS A 83 9.49 0.30 -4.29
N CYS A 84 8.78 0.11 -3.18
CA CYS A 84 7.68 1.00 -2.77
C CYS A 84 8.01 1.93 -1.61
N ILE A 85 9.12 1.72 -0.90
CA ILE A 85 9.59 2.68 0.10
C ILE A 85 10.36 3.78 -0.63
N ASP A 86 9.79 4.98 -0.64
CA ASP A 86 10.44 6.20 -1.11
C ASP A 86 10.81 7.08 0.09
N LEU A 87 12.10 7.32 0.28
CA LEU A 87 12.65 8.14 1.36
C LEU A 87 12.81 9.61 0.97
N ASP A 88 12.70 9.94 -0.32
CA ASP A 88 12.89 11.29 -0.84
C ASP A 88 11.62 12.15 -0.67
N LEU A 89 10.45 11.51 -0.49
CA LEU A 89 9.19 12.17 -0.19
C LEU A 89 9.21 12.76 1.23
N THR A 90 9.20 14.10 1.33
CA THR A 90 9.28 14.81 2.62
C THR A 90 7.96 14.84 3.39
N ASN A 91 6.81 14.78 2.70
CA ASN A 91 5.49 14.79 3.33
C ASN A 91 5.11 13.36 3.81
N PRO A 92 4.84 13.16 5.11
CA PRO A 92 4.49 11.83 5.65
C PRO A 92 3.23 11.22 5.04
N CYS A 93 2.21 12.04 4.76
CA CYS A 93 0.96 11.57 4.17
C CYS A 93 1.16 11.15 2.71
N GLU A 94 1.90 11.93 1.93
CA GLU A 94 2.24 11.59 0.54
C GLU A 94 3.09 10.33 0.47
N ARG A 95 4.00 10.14 1.43
CA ARG A 95 4.79 8.91 1.53
C ARG A 95 3.94 7.68 1.81
N ALA A 96 2.98 7.80 2.73
CA ALA A 96 2.00 6.74 3.00
C ALA A 96 1.18 6.41 1.75
N GLN A 97 0.67 7.44 1.07
CA GLN A 97 -0.07 7.32 -0.17
C GLN A 97 0.74 6.61 -1.26
N HIS A 98 1.96 7.07 -1.51
CA HIS A 98 2.84 6.53 -2.55
C HIS A 98 3.14 5.06 -2.31
N PHE A 99 3.45 4.69 -1.05
CA PHE A 99 3.62 3.29 -0.68
C PHE A 99 2.39 2.45 -0.99
N THR A 100 1.19 2.93 -0.63
CA THR A 100 -0.06 2.21 -0.90
C THR A 100 -0.28 2.01 -2.40
N GLU A 101 -0.07 3.04 -3.22
CA GLU A 101 -0.23 2.95 -4.67
C GLU A 101 0.76 1.96 -5.29
N CYS A 102 2.05 2.09 -4.95
CA CYS A 102 3.07 1.17 -5.44
C CYS A 102 2.80 -0.28 -5.00
N PHE A 103 2.29 -0.48 -3.78
CA PHE A 103 1.93 -1.80 -3.27
C PHE A 103 0.85 -2.44 -4.14
N TRP A 104 -0.24 -1.73 -4.43
CA TRP A 104 -1.33 -2.27 -5.23
C TRP A 104 -0.94 -2.52 -6.68
N THR A 105 -0.15 -1.63 -7.28
CA THR A 105 0.36 -1.84 -8.65
C THR A 105 1.26 -3.08 -8.72
N SER A 106 2.17 -3.24 -7.75
CA SER A 106 3.09 -4.39 -7.74
C SER A 106 2.33 -5.71 -7.52
N TYR A 107 1.30 -5.71 -6.68
CA TYR A 107 0.47 -6.90 -6.46
C TYR A 107 -0.37 -7.27 -7.68
N GLN A 108 -0.85 -6.28 -8.46
CA GLN A 108 -1.58 -6.53 -9.70
C GLN A 108 -0.67 -7.06 -10.82
N ASP A 109 0.56 -6.54 -10.92
CA ASP A 109 1.56 -7.01 -11.89
C ASP A 109 1.98 -8.47 -11.61
N ASP A 110 2.12 -8.88 -10.35
CA ASP A 110 2.49 -10.25 -9.97
C ASP A 110 1.35 -11.27 -10.17
N GLN A 111 0.10 -10.83 -10.32
CA GLN A 111 -1.02 -11.70 -10.71
C GLN A 111 -1.11 -11.94 -12.22
N GLN A 112 -0.31 -11.25 -13.04
CA GLN A 112 -0.10 -11.66 -14.42
C GLN A 112 0.88 -12.83 -14.46
N PRO A 113 0.53 -14.00 -15.03
CA PRO A 113 1.51 -15.05 -15.25
C PRO A 113 2.61 -14.45 -16.12
N SER A 114 3.82 -14.34 -15.55
CA SER A 114 4.97 -13.80 -16.26
C SER A 114 5.07 -14.48 -17.63
N LEU A 115 5.21 -13.69 -18.70
CA LEU A 115 5.41 -14.20 -20.06
C LEU A 115 6.60 -15.20 -20.13
N HIS A 116 7.50 -15.12 -19.16
CA HIS A 116 8.63 -16.03 -18.97
C HIS A 116 8.21 -17.47 -18.63
N SER A 117 7.08 -17.69 -17.98
CA SER A 117 6.53 -19.04 -17.73
C SER A 117 5.85 -19.66 -18.95
N ILE A 118 5.51 -18.87 -19.97
CA ILE A 118 4.85 -19.36 -21.20
C ILE A 118 5.88 -19.86 -22.22
N MET A 119 7.11 -19.33 -22.20
CA MET A 119 8.14 -19.73 -23.16
C MET A 119 8.82 -21.08 -22.83
N HIS A 120 8.85 -21.50 -21.57
CA HIS A 120 9.43 -22.81 -21.19
C HIS A 120 8.49 -24.01 -21.36
N LYS A 121 7.23 -23.79 -21.76
CA LYS A 121 6.24 -24.87 -21.93
C LYS A 121 6.06 -25.33 -23.38
N LYS A 122 6.80 -24.77 -24.33
CA LYS A 122 6.72 -25.12 -25.76
C LYS A 122 7.79 -26.08 -26.27
N ASP A 123 8.71 -26.55 -25.43
CA ASP A 123 9.80 -27.45 -25.84
C ASP A 123 9.70 -28.87 -25.23
N VAL A 124 8.49 -29.38 -24.94
CA VAL A 124 8.28 -30.82 -24.71
C VAL A 124 6.87 -31.21 -25.17
N HIS A 125 6.69 -31.50 -26.46
CA HIS A 125 6.26 -32.78 -27.03
C HIS A 125 5.93 -32.60 -28.52
#